data_AF-A0A7Y5UAP9-F1
#
_entry.id   AF-A0A7Y5UAP9-F1
#
_cell.length_a   1.000
_cell.length_b   1.000
_cell.length_c   1.000
_cell.angle_alpha   90.00
_cell.angle_beta   90.00
_cell.angle_gamma   90.00
#
_symmetry.space_group_name_H-M   'P 1'
#
loop_
_entity.id
_entity.type
_entity.pdbx_description
1 polymer ?
#
loop_
_entity_poly.entity_id
_entity_poly.type
_entity_poly.pdbx_seq_one_letter_code
_entity_poly.pdbx_strand_id
1 'polypeptide(L)'
;MTTKVTYAKATLEATPYRALALLRGIHKNASIRAILLTVGFTREDATEGWELLHACTVAPGTDIEDLGIDVAEALRELDEWDERGFALVRATLTHRYPPQASFLMSGLEPAAGPEAVDGVARLLDRLDAFENDPLREELRDDDQAALAFLETRGLGREQRQRLRALVRTVQRATGSSSNSTRTEEGEELARLTRLRAWYDEWSELARVLIQKPAYLEQLGLAGRRAEAV
;
A
#
# COMPACT_ATOMS: atom_id res chain seq x y z
N MET A 1 -30.53 -22.94 -0.23
CA MET A 1 -30.20 -21.72 0.55
C MET A 1 -28.78 -21.89 1.06
N THR A 2 -27.79 -21.31 0.39
CA THR A 2 -26.38 -21.45 0.77
C THR A 2 -26.09 -20.42 1.85
N THR A 3 -25.98 -20.85 3.10
CA THR A 3 -25.60 -19.99 4.23
C THR A 3 -24.18 -19.48 3.98
N LYS A 4 -24.04 -18.18 3.69
CA LYS A 4 -22.73 -17.54 3.54
C LYS A 4 -22.11 -17.46 4.94
N VAL A 5 -21.06 -18.24 5.19
CA VAL A 5 -20.31 -18.16 6.45
C VAL A 5 -19.66 -16.77 6.52
N THR A 6 -19.94 -16.03 7.59
CA THR A 6 -19.40 -14.68 7.81
C THR A 6 -18.35 -14.75 8.93
N TYR A 7 -17.16 -14.21 8.68
CA TYR A 7 -16.06 -14.16 9.65
C TYR A 7 -15.84 -12.74 10.16
N ALA A 8 -15.53 -12.59 11.44
CA ALA A 8 -15.04 -11.32 11.99
C ALA A 8 -13.66 -10.97 11.40
N LYS A 9 -13.37 -9.68 11.20
CA LYS A 9 -12.09 -9.19 10.64
C LYS A 9 -10.88 -9.71 11.42
N ALA A 10 -10.92 -9.63 12.76
CA ALA A 10 -9.84 -10.14 13.62
C ALA A 10 -9.59 -11.66 13.44
N THR A 11 -10.63 -12.44 13.14
CA THR A 11 -10.50 -13.87 12.84
C THR A 11 -9.78 -14.11 11.52
N LEU A 12 -10.10 -13.31 10.51
CA LEU A 12 -9.44 -13.35 9.21
C LEU A 12 -7.96 -12.97 9.34
N GLU A 13 -7.64 -11.87 10.04
CA GLU A 13 -6.26 -11.39 10.26
C GLU A 13 -5.39 -12.39 11.03
N ALA A 14 -5.97 -13.17 11.96
CA ALA A 14 -5.24 -14.21 12.68
C ALA A 14 -5.00 -15.49 11.86
N THR A 15 -5.65 -15.64 10.71
CA THR A 15 -5.66 -16.88 9.92
C THR A 15 -4.30 -17.24 9.31
N PRO A 16 -3.52 -16.31 8.72
CA PRO A 16 -2.20 -16.62 8.16
C PRO A 16 -1.28 -17.35 9.14
N TYR A 17 -1.19 -16.88 10.39
CA TYR A 17 -0.37 -17.53 11.42
C TYR A 17 -0.84 -18.94 11.75
N ARG A 18 -2.15 -19.17 11.82
CA ARG A 18 -2.73 -20.49 12.11
C ARG A 18 -2.58 -21.46 10.94
N ALA A 19 -2.80 -20.99 9.71
CA ALA A 19 -2.59 -21.77 8.50
C ALA A 19 -1.13 -22.18 8.34
N LEU A 20 -0.18 -21.27 8.62
CA LEU A 20 1.25 -21.58 8.63
C LEU A 20 1.60 -22.68 9.64
N ALA A 21 1.06 -22.62 10.86
CA ALA A 21 1.28 -23.67 11.87
C ALA A 21 0.75 -25.03 11.40
N LEU A 22 -0.47 -25.06 10.86
CA LEU A 22 -1.10 -26.27 10.32
C LEU A 22 -0.26 -26.88 9.18
N LEU A 23 0.06 -26.09 8.15
CA LEU A 23 0.84 -26.52 6.99
C LEU A 23 2.23 -27.04 7.38
N ARG A 24 2.93 -26.34 8.29
CA ARG A 24 4.23 -26.79 8.81
C ARG A 24 4.11 -28.11 9.58
N GLY A 25 3.06 -28.29 10.39
CA GLY A 25 2.82 -29.53 11.13
C GLY A 25 2.60 -30.72 10.19
N ILE A 26 1.74 -30.55 9.19
CA ILE A 26 1.47 -31.56 8.15
C ILE A 26 2.76 -31.90 7.39
N HIS A 27 3.54 -30.89 6.98
CA HIS A 27 4.74 -31.11 6.19
C HIS A 27 5.87 -31.82 6.98
N LYS A 28 6.01 -31.51 8.27
CA LYS A 28 7.10 -32.07 9.10
C LYS A 28 6.85 -33.49 9.62
N ASN A 29 5.61 -33.95 9.64
CA ASN A 29 5.26 -35.24 10.28
C ASN A 29 4.54 -36.19 9.31
N ALA A 30 5.22 -37.26 8.91
CA ALA A 30 4.69 -38.26 7.99
C ALA A 30 3.46 -39.01 8.55
N SER A 31 3.38 -39.22 9.86
CA SER A 31 2.23 -39.87 10.51
C SER A 31 0.98 -38.99 10.42
N ILE A 32 1.13 -37.67 10.58
CA ILE A 32 0.02 -36.72 10.42
C ILE A 32 -0.49 -36.75 8.98
N ARG A 33 0.42 -36.75 7.99
CA ARG A 33 0.02 -36.87 6.57
C ARG A 33 -0.69 -38.18 6.29
N ALA A 34 -0.18 -39.30 6.80
CA ALA A 34 -0.80 -40.61 6.61
C ALA A 34 -2.25 -40.64 7.14
N ILE A 35 -2.53 -39.94 8.25
CA ILE A 35 -3.88 -39.79 8.80
C ILE A 35 -4.75 -38.91 7.90
N LEU A 36 -4.27 -37.73 7.47
CA LEU A 36 -5.07 -36.84 6.63
C LEU A 36 -5.32 -37.42 5.22
N LEU A 37 -4.40 -38.24 4.70
CA LEU A 37 -4.57 -38.97 3.45
C LEU A 37 -5.80 -39.91 3.49
N THR A 38 -6.22 -40.41 4.66
CA THR A 38 -7.40 -41.29 4.75
C THR A 38 -8.71 -40.57 4.47
N VAL A 39 -8.72 -39.23 4.53
CA VAL A 39 -9.86 -38.38 4.16
C VAL A 39 -9.60 -37.58 2.89
N GLY A 40 -8.55 -37.92 2.14
CA GLY A 40 -8.28 -37.36 0.82
C GLY A 40 -7.36 -36.15 0.78
N PHE A 41 -6.63 -35.80 1.86
CA PHE A 41 -5.61 -34.74 1.78
C PHE A 41 -4.49 -35.12 0.81
N THR A 42 -4.35 -34.34 -0.26
CA THR A 42 -3.40 -34.57 -1.35
C THR A 42 -2.23 -33.57 -1.33
N ARG A 43 -1.34 -33.71 -2.30
CA ARG A 43 -0.27 -32.73 -2.53
C ARG A 43 -0.85 -31.42 -3.05
N GLU A 44 -1.91 -31.51 -3.84
CA GLU A 44 -2.62 -30.39 -4.44
C GLU A 44 -3.23 -29.53 -3.33
N ASP A 45 -3.87 -30.13 -2.32
CA ASP A 45 -4.43 -29.40 -1.17
C ASP A 45 -3.34 -28.69 -0.34
N ALA A 46 -2.17 -29.33 -0.17
CA ALA A 46 -1.04 -28.72 0.49
C ALA A 46 -0.49 -27.54 -0.33
N THR A 47 -0.46 -27.66 -1.66
CA THR A 47 0.01 -26.62 -2.58
C THR A 47 -0.93 -25.42 -2.55
N GLU A 48 -2.24 -25.66 -2.67
CA GLU A 48 -3.28 -24.65 -2.53
C GLU A 48 -3.14 -23.89 -1.20
N GLY A 49 -2.97 -24.60 -0.08
CA GLY A 49 -2.78 -23.97 1.22
C GLY A 49 -1.56 -23.03 1.28
N TRP A 50 -0.43 -23.44 0.68
CA TRP A 50 0.77 -22.59 0.60
C TRP A 50 0.57 -21.39 -0.33
N GLU A 51 -0.11 -21.56 -1.47
CA GLU A 51 -0.42 -20.47 -2.40
C GLU A 51 -1.35 -19.44 -1.76
N LEU A 52 -2.42 -19.89 -1.11
CA LEU A 52 -3.35 -19.02 -0.36
C LEU A 52 -2.64 -18.28 0.77
N LEU A 53 -1.75 -18.97 1.50
CA LEU A 53 -0.96 -18.35 2.56
C LEU A 53 -0.03 -17.28 1.99
N HIS A 54 0.72 -17.59 0.94
CA HIS A 54 1.64 -16.66 0.30
C HIS A 54 0.91 -15.40 -0.18
N ALA A 55 -0.25 -15.57 -0.80
CA ALA A 55 -1.08 -14.46 -1.27
C ALA A 55 -1.57 -13.53 -0.14
N CYS A 56 -1.67 -14.02 1.11
CA CYS A 56 -2.03 -13.21 2.28
C CYS A 56 -0.81 -12.59 2.99
N THR A 57 0.40 -13.10 2.74
CA THR A 57 1.63 -12.64 3.42
C THR A 57 2.44 -11.65 2.60
N VAL A 58 2.34 -11.72 1.28
CA VAL A 58 3.00 -10.79 0.36
C VAL A 58 1.92 -9.92 -0.25
N ALA A 59 1.99 -8.61 -0.01
CA ALA A 59 1.06 -7.69 -0.66
C ALA A 59 1.31 -7.72 -2.19
N PRO A 60 0.27 -7.77 -3.04
CA PRO A 60 0.44 -7.66 -4.48
C PRO A 60 1.25 -6.39 -4.82
N GLY A 61 2.31 -6.52 -5.61
CA GLY A 61 3.20 -5.39 -5.95
C GLY A 61 4.24 -5.05 -4.88
N THR A 62 4.41 -5.88 -3.84
CA THR A 62 5.55 -5.80 -2.91
C THR A 62 6.63 -6.84 -3.22
N ASP A 63 6.81 -7.13 -4.51
CA ASP A 63 8.13 -7.60 -4.91
C ASP A 63 9.11 -6.52 -4.45
N ILE A 64 10.15 -6.91 -3.72
CA ILE A 64 11.29 -6.01 -3.48
C ILE A 64 11.97 -5.87 -4.84
N GLU A 65 11.34 -5.14 -5.76
CA GLU A 65 11.97 -4.66 -6.96
C GLU A 65 13.10 -3.75 -6.48
N ASP A 66 14.29 -4.00 -7.02
CA ASP A 66 15.41 -3.09 -6.85
C ASP A 66 14.93 -1.76 -7.42
N LEU A 67 14.53 -0.82 -6.55
CA LEU A 67 14.13 0.51 -6.96
C LEU A 67 15.31 1.03 -7.77
N GLY A 68 15.12 1.12 -9.10
CA GLY A 68 16.20 1.47 -10.00
C GLY A 68 16.90 2.73 -9.51
N ILE A 69 18.20 2.86 -9.79
CA ILE A 69 19.03 4.02 -9.40
C ILE A 69 18.30 5.34 -9.67
N ASP A 70 17.54 5.40 -10.77
CA ASP A 70 16.70 6.52 -11.19
C ASP A 70 15.64 6.96 -10.16
N VAL A 71 15.02 6.03 -9.41
CA VAL A 71 14.01 6.36 -8.38
C VAL A 71 14.67 6.95 -7.15
N ALA A 72 15.78 6.36 -6.70
CA ALA A 72 16.53 6.86 -5.55
C ALA A 72 17.14 8.24 -5.83
N GLU A 73 17.65 8.45 -7.04
CA GLU A 73 18.17 9.75 -7.48
C GLU A 73 17.05 10.80 -7.59
N ALA A 74 15.90 10.44 -8.18
CA ALA A 74 14.74 11.33 -8.25
C ALA A 74 14.21 11.73 -6.86
N LEU A 75 14.17 10.77 -5.91
CA LEU A 75 13.77 11.04 -4.53
C LEU A 75 14.73 12.03 -3.87
N ARG A 76 16.04 11.76 -3.92
CA ARG A 76 17.06 12.65 -3.36
C ARG A 76 17.00 14.05 -3.97
N GLU A 77 16.79 14.14 -5.27
CA GLU A 77 16.74 15.44 -5.94
C GLU A 77 15.50 16.25 -5.53
N LEU A 78 14.34 15.61 -5.39
CA LEU A 78 13.13 16.28 -4.91
C LEU A 78 13.25 16.71 -3.45
N ASP A 79 13.86 15.88 -2.62
CA ASP A 79 14.20 16.16 -1.22
C ASP A 79 15.18 17.33 -1.08
N GLU A 80 16.23 17.41 -1.91
CA GLU A 80 17.14 18.56 -1.91
C GLU A 80 16.51 19.84 -2.48
N TRP A 81 15.51 19.70 -3.34
CA TRP A 81 14.87 20.83 -4.00
C TRP A 81 13.81 21.50 -3.13
N ASP A 82 13.06 20.76 -2.31
CA ASP A 82 11.84 21.24 -1.64
C ASP A 82 12.10 22.46 -0.74
N GLU A 83 13.15 22.44 0.07
CA GLU A 83 13.51 23.50 1.01
C GLU A 83 13.83 24.79 0.26
N ARG A 84 14.71 24.70 -0.73
CA ARG A 84 15.15 25.85 -1.54
C ARG A 84 14.03 26.36 -2.46
N GLY A 85 13.26 25.44 -3.05
CA GLY A 85 12.15 25.74 -3.94
C GLY A 85 11.01 26.46 -3.23
N PHE A 86 10.58 25.95 -2.07
CA PHE A 86 9.54 26.57 -1.27
C PHE A 86 9.98 27.94 -0.72
N ALA A 87 11.23 28.05 -0.27
CA ALA A 87 11.79 29.33 0.15
C ALA A 87 11.79 30.35 -1.00
N LEU A 88 12.16 29.94 -2.22
CA LEU A 88 12.13 30.79 -3.42
C LEU A 88 10.73 31.27 -3.75
N VAL A 89 9.73 30.38 -3.76
CA VAL A 89 8.33 30.74 -4.04
C VAL A 89 7.81 31.74 -3.02
N ARG A 90 8.03 31.49 -1.71
CA ARG A 90 7.65 32.42 -0.64
C ARG A 90 8.31 33.78 -0.82
N ALA A 91 9.64 33.81 -0.95
CA ALA A 91 10.40 35.05 -1.08
C ALA A 91 9.97 35.86 -2.33
N THR A 92 9.60 35.18 -3.40
CA THR A 92 9.22 35.81 -4.67
C THR A 92 7.82 36.42 -4.61
N LEU A 93 6.86 35.71 -4.01
CA LEU A 93 5.44 36.08 -4.12
C LEU A 93 4.87 36.77 -2.88
N THR A 94 5.37 36.53 -1.67
CA THR A 94 4.73 36.99 -0.42
C THR A 94 4.48 38.50 -0.36
N HIS A 95 5.36 39.32 -0.95
CA HIS A 95 5.19 40.78 -0.94
C HIS A 95 4.48 41.35 -2.18
N ARG A 96 4.55 40.66 -3.33
CA ARG A 96 4.07 41.18 -4.62
C ARG A 96 2.75 40.57 -5.08
N TYR A 97 2.52 39.31 -4.72
CA TYR A 97 1.32 38.54 -5.04
C TYR A 97 0.85 37.76 -3.79
N PRO A 98 0.46 38.44 -2.69
CA PRO A 98 0.12 37.76 -1.43
C PRO A 98 -1.01 36.71 -1.54
N PRO A 99 -2.11 36.94 -2.30
CA PRO A 99 -3.14 35.93 -2.50
C PRO A 99 -2.63 34.66 -3.18
N GLN A 100 -1.81 34.82 -4.22
CA GLN A 100 -1.18 33.72 -4.95
C GLN A 100 -0.19 32.95 -4.08
N ALA A 101 0.63 33.67 -3.30
CA ALA A 101 1.56 33.06 -2.34
C ALA A 101 0.81 32.21 -1.30
N SER A 102 -0.30 32.74 -0.76
CA SER A 102 -1.13 32.01 0.20
C SER A 102 -1.73 30.74 -0.40
N PHE A 103 -2.27 30.82 -1.61
CA PHE A 103 -2.83 29.66 -2.31
C PHE A 103 -1.76 28.58 -2.58
N LEU A 104 -0.61 28.97 -3.13
CA LEU A 104 0.47 28.05 -3.47
C LEU A 104 1.08 27.39 -2.23
N MET A 105 1.30 28.15 -1.16
CA MET A 105 2.07 27.69 0.02
C MET A 105 1.21 27.17 1.17
N SER A 106 -0.12 27.15 1.02
CA SER A 106 -1.02 26.67 2.06
C SER A 106 -0.72 25.22 2.46
N GLY A 107 -0.31 25.00 3.71
CA GLY A 107 0.04 23.68 4.25
C GLY A 107 1.28 23.05 3.59
N LEU A 108 2.17 23.84 2.98
CA LEU A 108 3.46 23.37 2.49
C LEU A 108 4.58 23.82 3.42
N GLU A 109 5.29 22.85 3.97
CA GLU A 109 6.53 23.02 4.73
C GLU A 109 7.58 22.05 4.15
N PRO A 110 8.89 22.39 4.22
CA PRO A 110 9.94 21.46 3.86
C PRO A 110 9.83 20.17 4.68
N ALA A 111 10.04 19.04 4.02
CA ALA A 111 9.92 17.72 4.60
C ALA A 111 11.12 16.86 4.18
N ALA A 112 11.21 15.63 4.68
CA ALA A 112 12.27 14.71 4.29
C ALA A 112 11.72 13.45 3.63
N GLY A 113 12.40 12.96 2.60
CA GLY A 113 12.09 11.70 1.93
C GLY A 113 10.75 11.74 1.18
N PRO A 114 9.89 10.70 1.30
CA PRO A 114 8.65 10.62 0.52
C PRO A 114 7.70 11.82 0.71
N GLU A 115 7.70 12.44 1.90
CA GLU A 115 6.85 13.59 2.21
C GLU A 115 7.25 14.84 1.40
N ALA A 116 8.55 15.01 1.09
CA ALA A 116 9.03 16.08 0.22
C ALA A 116 8.46 15.95 -1.20
N VAL A 117 8.38 14.72 -1.72
CA VAL A 117 7.81 14.43 -3.04
C VAL A 117 6.35 14.86 -3.12
N ASP A 118 5.56 14.57 -2.09
CA ASP A 118 4.16 14.99 -2.02
C ASP A 118 4.01 16.51 -1.91
N GLY A 119 4.87 17.16 -1.14
CA GLY A 119 4.91 18.62 -1.06
C GLY A 119 5.18 19.26 -2.42
N VAL A 120 6.20 18.78 -3.13
CA VAL A 120 6.55 19.28 -4.47
C VAL A 120 5.44 19.00 -5.47
N ALA A 121 4.82 17.81 -5.44
CA ALA A 121 3.70 17.47 -6.30
C ALA A 121 2.51 18.43 -6.11
N ARG A 122 2.14 18.72 -4.85
CA ARG A 122 1.08 19.67 -4.50
C ARG A 122 1.38 21.09 -4.96
N LEU A 123 2.62 21.55 -4.81
CA LEU A 123 3.02 22.86 -5.33
C LEU A 123 2.82 22.92 -6.85
N LEU A 124 3.27 21.90 -7.59
CA LEU A 124 3.15 21.84 -9.04
C LEU A 124 1.68 21.80 -9.48
N ASP A 125 0.81 21.06 -8.79
CA ASP A 125 -0.63 21.05 -9.07
C ASP A 125 -1.25 22.44 -8.93
N ARG A 126 -0.85 23.19 -7.91
CA ARG A 126 -1.35 24.55 -7.68
C ARG A 126 -0.79 25.55 -8.70
N LEU A 127 0.45 25.36 -9.16
CA LEU A 127 1.03 26.13 -10.26
C LEU A 127 0.33 25.82 -11.59
N ASP A 128 -0.12 24.58 -11.83
CA ASP A 128 -0.90 24.22 -13.01
C ASP A 128 -2.34 24.76 -12.92
N ALA A 129 -2.89 24.89 -11.71
CA ALA A 129 -4.19 25.52 -11.48
C ALA A 129 -4.22 27.01 -11.87
N PHE A 130 -3.10 27.73 -11.73
CA PHE A 130 -2.96 29.11 -12.22
C PHE A 130 -3.12 29.24 -13.74
N GLU A 131 -2.86 28.17 -14.49
CA GLU A 131 -3.05 28.15 -15.94
C GLU A 131 -4.47 27.69 -16.32
N ASN A 132 -4.94 26.60 -15.71
CA ASN A 132 -6.01 25.80 -16.29
C ASN A 132 -7.29 25.68 -15.44
N ASP A 133 -7.29 26.06 -14.15
CA ASP A 133 -8.42 25.78 -13.25
C ASP A 133 -9.59 26.75 -13.51
N PRO A 134 -10.77 26.31 -13.99
CA PRO A 134 -11.90 27.20 -14.25
C PRO A 134 -12.35 28.02 -13.02
N LEU A 135 -12.15 27.51 -11.80
CA LEU A 135 -12.55 28.20 -10.57
C LEU A 135 -11.72 29.45 -10.28
N ARG A 136 -10.62 29.66 -11.00
CA ARG A 136 -9.71 30.80 -10.84
C ARG A 136 -9.85 31.81 -11.98
N GLU A 137 -10.92 31.77 -12.78
CA GLU A 137 -11.00 32.56 -14.03
C GLU A 137 -10.87 34.06 -13.75
N GLU A 138 -11.52 34.54 -12.69
CA GLU A 138 -11.47 35.94 -12.25
C GLU A 138 -10.08 36.38 -11.75
N LEU A 139 -9.20 35.43 -11.40
CA LEU A 139 -7.83 35.69 -10.91
C LEU A 139 -6.77 35.40 -11.98
N ARG A 140 -7.17 35.04 -13.23
CA ARG A 140 -6.24 34.55 -14.25
C ARG A 140 -5.10 35.51 -14.53
N ASP A 141 -5.40 36.80 -14.67
CA ASP A 141 -4.40 37.80 -15.04
C ASP A 141 -3.33 37.94 -13.95
N ASP A 142 -3.74 37.96 -12.67
CA ASP A 142 -2.82 38.01 -11.54
C ASP A 142 -2.03 36.70 -11.38
N ASP A 143 -2.67 35.56 -11.61
CA ASP A 143 -2.04 34.24 -11.58
C ASP A 143 -0.98 34.10 -12.68
N GLN A 144 -1.27 34.56 -13.90
CA GLN A 144 -0.30 34.59 -15.00
C GLN A 144 0.84 35.57 -14.73
N ALA A 145 0.57 36.73 -14.12
CA ALA A 145 1.60 37.66 -13.70
C ALA A 145 2.52 37.05 -12.62
N ALA A 146 1.96 36.30 -11.68
CA ALA A 146 2.73 35.58 -10.67
C ALA A 146 3.60 34.46 -11.29
N LEU A 147 3.08 33.69 -12.25
CA LEU A 147 3.85 32.69 -13.00
C LEU A 147 5.00 33.32 -13.78
N ALA A 148 4.73 34.40 -14.51
CA ALA A 148 5.77 35.13 -15.24
C ALA A 148 6.85 35.66 -14.29
N PHE A 149 6.47 36.11 -13.10
CA PHE A 149 7.43 36.59 -12.11
C PHE A 149 8.28 35.45 -11.52
N LEU A 150 7.69 34.29 -11.22
CA LEU A 150 8.40 33.07 -10.80
C LEU A 150 9.38 32.57 -11.88
N GLU A 151 9.01 32.70 -13.15
CA GLU A 151 9.88 32.36 -14.27
C GLU A 151 11.17 33.20 -14.27
N THR A 152 11.08 34.50 -13.97
CA THR A 152 12.28 35.36 -13.82
C THR A 152 13.20 34.96 -12.65
N ARG A 153 12.77 34.01 -11.81
CA ARG A 153 13.53 33.46 -10.67
C ARG A 153 13.92 32.01 -10.88
N GLY A 154 13.73 31.47 -12.08
CA GLY A 154 14.16 30.11 -12.44
C GLY A 154 13.10 29.03 -12.21
N LEU A 155 11.87 29.39 -11.82
CA LEU A 155 10.74 28.45 -11.73
C LEU A 155 9.82 28.58 -12.96
N GLY A 156 10.43 28.49 -14.15
CA GLY A 156 9.72 28.50 -15.42
C GLY A 156 9.04 27.18 -15.76
N ARG A 157 8.41 27.12 -16.94
CA ARG A 157 7.68 25.93 -17.42
C ARG A 157 8.57 24.69 -17.52
N GLU A 158 9.79 24.84 -18.03
CA GLU A 158 10.74 23.74 -18.18
C GLU A 158 11.11 23.11 -16.84
N GLN A 159 11.45 23.95 -15.84
CA GLN A 159 11.77 23.48 -14.50
C GLN A 159 10.59 22.76 -13.85
N ARG A 160 9.36 23.30 -13.99
CA ARG A 160 8.14 22.63 -13.49
C ARG A 160 7.92 21.28 -14.16
N GLN A 161 8.12 21.17 -15.47
CA GLN A 161 8.00 19.91 -16.21
C GLN A 161 9.05 18.88 -15.77
N ARG A 162 10.29 19.31 -15.52
CA ARG A 162 11.36 18.47 -14.99
C ARG A 162 10.99 17.91 -13.62
N LEU A 163 10.59 18.76 -12.68
CA LEU A 163 10.14 18.34 -11.34
C LEU A 163 8.94 17.38 -11.43
N ARG A 164 8.00 17.64 -12.35
CA ARG A 164 6.85 16.75 -12.60
C ARG A 164 7.27 15.38 -13.14
N ALA A 165 8.33 15.30 -13.93
CA ALA A 165 8.87 14.03 -14.40
C ALA A 165 9.50 13.22 -13.25
N LEU A 166 10.25 13.87 -12.35
CA LEU A 166 10.81 13.25 -11.15
C LEU A 166 9.71 12.73 -10.22
N VAL A 167 8.70 13.56 -9.93
CA VAL A 167 7.54 13.18 -9.10
C VAL A 167 6.85 11.93 -9.67
N ARG A 168 6.60 11.89 -10.99
CA ARG A 168 5.99 10.73 -11.64
C ARG A 168 6.85 9.47 -11.58
N THR A 169 8.18 9.63 -11.62
CA THR A 169 9.11 8.51 -11.49
C THR A 169 8.99 7.87 -10.11
N VAL A 170 8.99 8.69 -9.06
CA VAL A 170 8.83 8.21 -7.67
C VAL A 170 7.44 7.64 -7.42
N GLN A 171 6.37 8.33 -7.83
CA GLN A 171 4.99 7.89 -7.59
C GLN A 171 4.62 6.59 -8.29
N ARG A 172 5.17 6.32 -9.48
CA ARG A 172 4.97 5.03 -10.16
C ARG A 172 5.61 3.88 -9.38
N ALA A 173 6.78 4.13 -8.81
CA ALA A 173 7.51 3.12 -8.04
C ALA A 173 6.86 2.84 -6.68
N THR A 174 6.20 3.82 -6.07
CA THR A 174 5.55 3.67 -4.76
C THR A 174 4.09 3.21 -4.83
N GLY A 175 3.54 2.99 -6.03
CA GLY A 175 2.14 2.57 -6.22
C GLY A 175 1.09 3.55 -5.68
N SER A 176 1.49 4.76 -5.26
CA SER A 176 0.62 5.70 -4.57
C SER A 176 -0.37 6.33 -5.55
N SER A 177 -1.57 5.74 -5.63
CA SER A 177 -2.75 6.33 -6.23
C SER A 177 -3.92 6.17 -5.25
N SER A 178 -4.54 7.29 -4.86
CA SER A 178 -5.59 7.34 -3.83
C SER A 178 -6.87 6.54 -4.15
N ASN A 179 -7.04 6.09 -5.40
CA ASN A 179 -8.15 5.22 -5.81
C ASN A 179 -7.86 3.72 -5.63
N SER A 180 -6.62 3.36 -5.26
CA SER A 180 -6.16 1.97 -5.08
C SER A 180 -6.63 1.36 -3.76
N THR A 181 -6.65 2.16 -2.69
CA THR A 181 -6.79 1.69 -1.30
C THR A 181 -8.10 0.94 -1.02
N ARG A 182 -9.23 1.39 -1.59
CA ARG A 182 -10.54 0.75 -1.36
C ARG A 182 -10.67 -0.59 -2.09
N THR A 183 -10.05 -0.70 -3.27
CA THR A 183 -10.03 -1.95 -4.05
C THR A 183 -9.12 -2.96 -3.38
N GLU A 184 -7.94 -2.52 -2.93
CA GLU A 184 -6.97 -3.34 -2.19
C GLU A 184 -7.55 -3.93 -0.89
N GLU A 185 -8.28 -3.14 -0.10
CA GLU A 185 -8.95 -3.62 1.12
C GLU A 185 -9.97 -4.74 0.83
N GLY A 186 -10.76 -4.60 -0.24
CA GLY A 186 -11.75 -5.60 -0.65
C GLY A 186 -11.10 -6.90 -1.14
N GLU A 187 -10.00 -6.78 -1.89
CA GLU A 187 -9.23 -7.92 -2.37
C GLU A 187 -8.50 -8.65 -1.23
N GLU A 188 -7.98 -7.92 -0.25
CA GLU A 188 -7.33 -8.48 0.93
C GLU A 188 -8.31 -9.31 1.77
N LEU A 189 -9.49 -8.77 2.04
CA LEU A 189 -10.54 -9.51 2.73
C LEU A 189 -10.94 -10.79 1.97
N ALA A 190 -10.97 -10.74 0.63
CA ALA A 190 -11.27 -11.91 -0.18
C ALA A 190 -10.16 -12.98 -0.09
N ARG A 191 -8.87 -12.59 -0.09
CA ARG A 191 -7.74 -13.50 0.09
C ARG A 191 -7.77 -14.18 1.45
N LEU A 192 -7.91 -13.39 2.53
CA LEU A 192 -8.01 -13.93 3.89
C LEU A 192 -9.21 -14.87 4.06
N THR A 193 -10.34 -14.56 3.43
CA THR A 193 -11.54 -15.42 3.47
C THR A 193 -11.30 -16.78 2.81
N ARG A 194 -10.59 -16.82 1.67
CA ARG A 194 -10.24 -18.08 1.00
C ARG A 194 -9.29 -18.92 1.85
N LEU A 195 -8.24 -18.29 2.39
CA LEU A 195 -7.32 -18.97 3.30
C LEU A 195 -8.04 -19.50 4.56
N ARG A 196 -9.02 -18.74 5.08
CA ARG A 196 -9.82 -19.14 6.23
C ARG A 196 -10.66 -20.37 5.95
N ALA A 197 -11.33 -20.42 4.80
CA ALA A 197 -12.14 -21.56 4.40
C ALA A 197 -11.27 -22.84 4.31
N TRP A 198 -10.12 -22.73 3.63
CA TRP A 198 -9.14 -23.82 3.54
C TRP A 198 -8.65 -24.27 4.93
N TYR A 199 -8.30 -23.33 5.80
CA TYR A 199 -7.84 -23.62 7.16
C TYR A 199 -8.93 -24.30 8.02
N ASP A 200 -10.17 -23.82 7.96
CA ASP A 200 -11.25 -24.37 8.77
C ASP A 200 -11.57 -25.82 8.37
N GLU A 201 -11.63 -26.12 7.07
CA GLU A 201 -11.80 -27.48 6.59
C GLU A 201 -10.73 -28.44 7.13
N TRP A 202 -9.46 -28.13 6.86
CA TRP A 202 -8.36 -29.04 7.20
C TRP A 202 -8.07 -29.08 8.70
N SER A 203 -8.28 -27.98 9.43
CA SER A 203 -8.10 -27.99 10.89
C SER A 203 -9.23 -28.75 11.59
N GLU A 204 -10.47 -28.69 11.11
CA GLU A 204 -11.56 -29.48 11.67
C GLU A 204 -11.39 -30.98 11.37
N LEU A 205 -11.03 -31.34 10.14
CA LEU A 205 -10.71 -32.73 9.79
C LEU A 205 -9.54 -33.28 10.63
N ALA A 206 -8.48 -32.49 10.82
CA ALA A 206 -7.36 -32.87 11.68
C ALA A 206 -7.81 -33.10 13.14
N ARG A 207 -8.64 -32.22 13.71
CA ARG A 207 -9.18 -32.39 15.06
C ARG A 207 -10.03 -33.65 15.22
N VAL A 208 -10.79 -34.01 14.19
CA VAL A 208 -11.65 -35.22 14.22
C VAL A 208 -10.80 -36.50 14.16
N LEU A 209 -9.75 -36.53 13.32
CA LEU A 209 -8.99 -37.74 13.05
C LEU A 209 -7.82 -37.97 14.02
N ILE A 210 -7.24 -36.90 14.56
CA ILE A 210 -6.01 -36.97 15.35
C ILE A 210 -6.35 -36.94 16.84
N GLN A 211 -6.22 -38.09 17.49
CA GLN A 211 -6.45 -38.21 18.93
C GLN A 211 -5.21 -37.91 19.78
N LYS A 212 -4.01 -37.93 19.18
CA LYS A 212 -2.74 -37.75 19.91
C LYS A 212 -2.50 -36.25 20.20
N PRO A 213 -2.46 -35.82 21.48
CA PRO A 213 -2.30 -34.40 21.82
C PRO A 213 -1.04 -33.76 21.24
N ALA A 214 0.08 -34.49 21.25
CA ALA A 214 1.34 -34.03 20.68
C ALA A 214 1.26 -33.73 19.18
N TYR A 215 0.37 -34.41 18.43
CA TYR A 215 0.18 -34.10 17.00
C TYR A 215 -0.69 -32.86 16.81
N LEU A 216 -1.68 -32.63 17.67
CA LEU A 216 -2.47 -31.41 17.66
C LEU A 216 -1.61 -30.18 18.04
N GLU A 217 -0.68 -30.33 18.99
CA GLU A 217 0.31 -29.29 19.32
C GLU A 217 1.18 -28.93 18.11
N GLN A 218 1.69 -29.93 17.38
CA GLN A 218 2.49 -29.71 16.17
C GLN A 218 1.73 -29.01 15.04
N LEU A 219 0.40 -29.14 15.01
CA LEU A 219 -0.48 -28.47 14.05
C LEU A 219 -0.94 -27.09 14.52
N GLY A 220 -0.56 -26.65 15.72
CA GLY A 220 -1.07 -25.41 16.32
C GLY A 220 -2.54 -25.49 16.72
N LEU A 221 -3.07 -26.70 16.94
CA LEU A 221 -4.46 -26.98 17.28
C LEU A 221 -4.67 -27.35 18.75
N ALA A 222 -3.59 -27.35 19.55
CA ALA A 222 -3.65 -27.63 20.99
C ALA A 222 -4.22 -26.42 21.75
N GLY A 223 -5.49 -26.51 22.11
CA GLY A 223 -6.22 -25.47 22.82
C GLY A 223 -7.70 -25.54 22.47
N ARG A 224 -8.59 -25.26 23.44
CA ARG A 224 -10.03 -25.24 23.21
C ARG A 224 -10.40 -24.22 22.13
N ARG A 225 -11.38 -24.57 21.30
CA ARG A 225 -12.06 -23.70 20.35
C ARG A 225 -12.51 -22.44 21.11
N ALA A 226 -11.89 -21.30 20.83
CA ALA A 226 -12.47 -20.01 21.25
C ALA A 226 -13.78 -19.87 20.47
N GLU A 227 -14.91 -19.92 21.18
CA GLU A 227 -16.22 -19.67 20.61
C GLU A 227 -16.20 -18.32 19.89
N ALA A 228 -16.61 -18.33 18.62
CA ALA A 228 -16.89 -17.10 17.90
C ALA A 228 -18.15 -16.48 18.53
N VAL A 229 -17.99 -15.31 19.14
CA VAL A 229 -19.07 -14.37 19.45
C VAL A 229 -19.30 -13.50 18.23
#